data_AF-A0A1Q7EYI0-F1
#
_entry.id   AF-A0A1Q7EYI0-F1
#
_cell.length_a   1.000
_cell.length_b   1.000
_cell.length_c   1.000
_cell.angle_alpha   90.00
_cell.angle_beta   90.00
_cell.angle_gamma   90.00
#
_symmetry.space_group_name_H-M   'P 1'
#
loop_
_entity.id
_entity.type
_entity.pdbx_description
1 polymer ?
#
loop_
_entity_poly.entity_id
_entity_poly.type
_entity_poly.pdbx_seq_one_letter_code
_entity_poly.pdbx_strand_id
1 'polypeptide(L)'
;MLGYGPRVRKLLLIVVCAVVLVQLVALPAVADEDGRFRRTTPRGSFGRDGPALLVGVPAGRAWGIESELRPVPADPVSLRATIEVRDPAVREAFVRIAWYDRSSGRPRQFALSDATLVRAGERVTFEIALDPPPGAVAYRVRVLARLLPPAELSAGDAVRVRLSAPFSRPGRYPMTRLLP
;
A
#
# COMPACT_ATOMS: atom_id res chain seq x y z
N MET A 1 -18.42 51.48 35.05
CA MET A 1 -18.06 50.15 35.59
C MET A 1 -19.35 49.43 35.96
N LEU A 2 -19.95 48.66 35.04
CA LEU A 2 -21.16 47.89 35.34
C LEU A 2 -20.78 46.57 36.03
N GLY A 3 -21.05 46.49 37.34
CA GLY A 3 -20.90 45.28 38.13
C GLY A 3 -21.97 44.27 37.76
N TYR A 4 -21.61 43.20 37.07
CA TYR A 4 -22.51 42.09 36.78
C TYR A 4 -22.92 41.39 38.08
N GLY A 5 -24.23 41.39 38.39
CA GLY A 5 -24.78 40.79 39.60
C GLY A 5 -24.51 39.28 39.72
N PRO A 6 -24.65 38.71 40.93
CA PRO A 6 -24.21 37.35 41.25
C PRO A 6 -24.86 36.25 40.38
N ARG A 7 -26.04 36.53 39.80
CA ARG A 7 -26.72 35.64 38.85
C ARG A 7 -25.99 35.54 37.50
N VAL A 8 -25.48 36.66 36.99
CA VAL A 8 -24.73 36.70 35.72
C VAL A 8 -23.37 36.03 35.90
N ARG A 9 -22.74 36.21 37.06
CA ARG A 9 -21.47 35.56 37.40
C ARG A 9 -21.60 34.03 37.47
N LYS A 10 -22.72 33.50 37.99
CA LYS A 10 -23.05 32.07 37.95
C LYS A 10 -23.26 31.55 36.53
N LEU A 11 -23.97 32.32 35.69
CA LEU A 11 -24.26 31.92 34.32
C LEU A 11 -22.97 31.88 33.47
N LEU A 12 -22.08 32.86 33.66
CA LEU A 12 -20.77 32.88 33.03
C LEU A 12 -19.91 31.68 33.46
N LEU A 13 -19.95 31.31 34.75
CA LEU A 13 -19.20 30.18 35.28
C LEU A 13 -19.71 28.84 34.72
N ILE A 14 -21.03 28.70 34.54
CA ILE A 14 -21.65 27.52 33.91
C ILE A 14 -21.20 27.42 32.44
N VAL A 15 -21.22 28.52 31.70
CA VAL A 15 -20.78 28.54 30.30
C VAL A 15 -19.29 28.18 30.19
N VAL A 16 -18.43 28.71 31.07
CA VAL A 16 -17.01 28.35 31.08
C VAL A 16 -16.81 26.88 31.45
N CYS A 17 -17.52 26.36 32.45
CA CYS A 17 -17.46 24.93 32.78
C CYS A 17 -17.95 24.04 31.63
N ALA A 18 -19.01 24.44 30.92
CA ALA A 18 -19.51 23.71 29.76
C ALA A 18 -18.50 23.72 28.60
N VAL A 19 -17.85 24.84 28.34
CA VAL A 19 -16.80 24.95 27.31
C VAL A 19 -15.56 24.12 27.68
N VAL A 20 -15.16 24.12 28.95
CA VAL A 20 -14.06 23.26 29.44
C VAL A 20 -14.43 21.77 29.37
N LEU A 21 -15.67 21.40 29.68
CA LEU A 21 -16.15 20.01 29.51
C LEU A 21 -16.14 19.59 28.03
N VAL A 22 -16.54 20.46 27.11
CA VAL A 22 -16.50 20.17 25.66
C VAL A 22 -15.06 20.00 25.18
N GLN A 23 -14.11 20.78 25.69
CA GLN A 23 -12.68 20.64 25.38
C GLN A 23 -12.06 19.35 25.96
N LEU A 24 -12.53 18.89 27.12
CA LEU A 24 -12.08 17.63 27.74
C LEU A 24 -12.64 16.39 27.03
N VAL A 25 -13.85 16.47 26.44
CA VAL A 25 -14.42 15.40 25.61
C VAL A 25 -13.85 15.41 24.18
N ALA A 26 -13.23 16.51 23.76
CA ALA A 26 -12.53 16.65 22.48
C ALA A 26 -11.06 16.18 22.51
N LEU A 27 -10.70 15.29 23.44
CA LEU A 27 -9.52 14.46 23.26
C LEU A 27 -9.75 13.58 22.02
N PRO A 28 -8.80 13.48 21.07
CA PRO A 28 -8.93 12.49 20.02
C PRO A 28 -8.98 11.14 20.72
N ALA A 29 -10.12 10.46 20.62
CA ALA A 29 -10.24 9.10 21.07
C ALA A 29 -9.10 8.32 20.41
N VAL A 30 -8.10 7.94 21.20
CA VAL A 30 -7.16 6.89 20.84
C VAL A 30 -8.03 5.65 20.76
N ALA A 31 -8.47 5.35 19.54
CA ALA A 31 -9.28 4.19 19.25
C ALA A 31 -8.41 2.94 19.45
N ASP A 32 -8.42 2.44 20.67
CA ASP A 32 -8.09 1.06 20.95
C ASP A 32 -9.36 0.24 20.61
N GLU A 33 -9.49 -0.12 19.33
CA GLU A 33 -10.57 -1.01 18.86
C GLU A 33 -10.03 -2.45 18.76
N ASP A 34 -10.19 -3.19 19.85
CA ASP A 34 -10.16 -4.65 19.88
C ASP A 34 -11.10 -5.23 18.79
N GLY A 35 -10.54 -6.06 17.88
CA GLY A 35 -11.31 -7.02 17.08
C GLY A 35 -11.85 -6.60 15.69
N ARG A 36 -11.22 -5.66 14.96
CA ARG A 36 -11.69 -5.25 13.61
C ARG A 36 -10.58 -5.16 12.56
N PHE A 37 -10.13 -6.29 12.03
CA PHE A 37 -9.33 -6.30 10.80
C PHE A 37 -10.20 -5.94 9.57
N ARG A 38 -10.53 -4.67 9.39
CA ARG A 38 -10.87 -4.14 8.06
C ARG A 38 -9.58 -3.72 7.38
N ARG A 39 -8.94 -4.67 6.72
CA ARG A 39 -8.01 -4.37 5.62
C ARG A 39 -8.83 -3.88 4.44
N THR A 40 -9.12 -2.58 4.45
CA THR A 40 -9.24 -1.87 3.19
C THR A 40 -7.93 -2.06 2.43
N THR A 41 -8.05 -2.16 1.12
CA THR A 41 -7.02 -1.78 0.16
C THR A 41 -5.92 -0.92 0.78
N PRO A 42 -4.66 -1.07 0.41
CA PRO A 42 -3.92 0.13 0.10
C PRO A 42 -4.18 0.38 -1.40
N ARG A 43 -5.03 1.38 -1.72
CA ARG A 43 -5.05 1.99 -3.06
C ARG A 43 -3.92 3.00 -3.10
N GLY A 44 -2.68 2.51 -3.13
CA GLY A 44 -1.51 3.35 -3.34
C GLY A 44 -0.97 3.09 -4.73
N SER A 45 -0.84 4.13 -5.57
CA SER A 45 -0.28 3.99 -6.91
C SER A 45 1.11 4.61 -6.97
N PHE A 46 2.03 3.90 -7.62
CA PHE A 46 3.38 4.41 -7.87
C PHE A 46 3.31 5.72 -8.66
N GLY A 47 3.78 6.81 -8.05
CA GLY A 47 3.78 8.15 -8.64
C GLY A 47 2.76 9.10 -8.00
N ARG A 48 1.56 8.63 -7.61
CA ARG A 48 0.58 9.47 -6.90
C ARG A 48 1.00 9.75 -5.46
N ASP A 49 1.58 8.74 -4.81
CA ASP A 49 1.98 8.80 -3.40
C ASP A 49 3.47 9.13 -3.21
N GLY A 50 4.14 9.60 -4.28
CA GLY A 50 5.57 9.90 -4.32
C GLY A 50 6.43 8.84 -5.03
N PRO A 51 7.77 9.05 -5.11
CA PRO A 51 8.69 8.17 -5.85
C PRO A 51 9.03 6.87 -5.09
N ALA A 52 8.77 6.84 -3.79
CA ALA A 52 8.97 5.69 -2.94
C ALA A 52 7.68 5.40 -2.20
N LEU A 53 7.28 4.13 -2.19
CA LEU A 53 6.08 3.69 -1.52
C LEU A 53 6.44 2.84 -0.31
N LEU A 54 5.78 3.14 0.81
CA LEU A 54 5.94 2.46 2.09
C LEU A 54 4.74 1.54 2.34
N VAL A 55 5.00 0.32 2.78
CA VAL A 55 3.98 -0.71 3.00
C VAL A 55 4.14 -1.30 4.38
N GLY A 56 3.08 -1.16 5.20
CA GLY A 56 2.85 -2.00 6.37
C GLY A 56 2.07 -3.26 5.98
N VAL A 57 2.40 -4.39 6.59
CA VAL A 57 1.88 -5.71 6.23
C VAL A 57 1.19 -6.30 7.44
N PRO A 58 -0.15 -6.32 7.48
CA PRO A 58 -0.88 -7.19 8.42
C PRO A 58 -0.78 -8.71 8.11
N ALA A 59 -1.18 -9.54 9.07
CA ALA A 59 -1.20 -10.99 8.97
C ALA A 59 -2.18 -11.57 7.94
N GLY A 60 -2.01 -12.86 7.65
CA GLY A 60 -2.80 -13.63 6.70
C GLY A 60 -2.09 -13.83 5.37
N ARG A 61 -2.81 -13.60 4.26
CA ARG A 61 -2.27 -13.74 2.91
C ARG A 61 -1.28 -12.60 2.56
N ALA A 62 -0.57 -12.78 1.45
CA ALA A 62 0.26 -11.71 0.88
C ALA A 62 -0.53 -10.42 0.67
N TRP A 63 0.06 -9.30 1.04
CA TRP A 63 -0.58 -7.99 0.99
C TRP A 63 0.37 -6.90 0.55
N GLY A 64 -0.21 -5.83 0.01
CA GLY A 64 0.51 -4.62 -0.37
C GLY A 64 -0.28 -3.87 -1.41
N ILE A 65 0.42 -3.05 -2.18
CA ILE A 65 -0.13 -2.04 -3.09
C ILE A 65 -0.10 -2.47 -4.56
N GLU A 66 -0.89 -1.77 -5.37
CA GLU A 66 -0.96 -1.99 -6.81
C GLU A 66 -0.93 -0.67 -7.61
N SER A 67 -0.27 -0.69 -8.76
CA SER A 67 -0.34 0.41 -9.72
C SER A 67 -1.75 0.54 -10.31
N GLU A 68 -1.97 1.69 -10.95
CA GLU A 68 -3.04 1.82 -11.93
C GLU A 68 -2.91 0.78 -13.04
N LEU A 69 -4.03 0.51 -13.72
CA LEU A 69 -4.05 -0.34 -14.89
C LEU A 69 -3.35 0.38 -16.05
N ARG A 70 -2.30 -0.24 -16.61
CA ARG A 70 -1.49 0.34 -17.68
C ARG A 70 -1.64 -0.49 -18.96
N PRO A 71 -1.68 0.11 -20.15
CA PRO A 71 -1.69 -0.64 -21.40
C PRO A 71 -0.37 -1.39 -21.59
N VAL A 72 -0.43 -2.56 -22.23
CA VAL A 72 0.78 -3.29 -22.63
C VAL A 72 1.57 -2.45 -23.65
N PRO A 73 2.87 -2.22 -23.45
CA PRO A 73 3.72 -1.49 -24.39
C PRO A 73 3.83 -2.22 -25.74
N ALA A 74 3.91 -1.47 -26.84
CA ALA A 74 4.07 -2.03 -28.18
C ALA A 74 5.44 -2.71 -28.37
N ASP A 75 6.48 -2.14 -27.75
CA ASP A 75 7.83 -2.66 -27.78
C ASP A 75 8.18 -3.42 -26.49
N PRO A 76 9.12 -4.38 -26.53
CA PRO A 76 9.65 -5.00 -25.33
C PRO A 76 10.31 -3.97 -24.41
N VAL A 77 9.75 -3.80 -23.21
CA VAL A 77 10.29 -2.89 -22.19
C VAL A 77 10.47 -3.61 -20.86
N SER A 78 11.30 -3.01 -20.01
CA SER A 78 11.54 -3.46 -18.65
C SER A 78 11.17 -2.38 -17.63
N LEU A 79 10.98 -2.81 -16.38
CA LEU A 79 10.80 -1.96 -15.21
C LEU A 79 11.92 -2.24 -14.20
N ARG A 80 12.42 -1.20 -13.54
CA ARG A 80 13.29 -1.37 -12.37
C ARG A 80 12.46 -1.27 -11.12
N ALA A 81 12.64 -2.23 -10.23
CA ALA A 81 12.05 -2.24 -8.91
C ALA A 81 13.15 -2.37 -7.86
N THR A 82 13.35 -1.33 -7.06
CA THR A 82 14.16 -1.42 -5.85
C THR A 82 13.26 -1.70 -4.67
N ILE A 83 13.41 -2.85 -4.04
CA ILE A 83 12.67 -3.26 -2.84
C ILE A 83 13.65 -3.32 -1.67
N GLU A 84 13.27 -2.72 -0.56
CA GLU A 84 13.99 -2.76 0.71
C GLU A 84 13.02 -3.28 1.78
N VAL A 85 13.38 -4.38 2.44
CA VAL A 85 12.58 -4.96 3.53
C VAL A 85 13.27 -4.66 4.85
N ARG A 86 12.66 -3.81 5.65
CA ARG A 86 13.26 -3.23 6.87
C ARG A 86 12.85 -3.97 8.13
N ASP A 87 11.62 -4.48 8.13
CA ASP A 87 11.05 -5.12 9.31
C ASP A 87 11.39 -6.61 9.33
N PRO A 88 12.04 -7.13 10.40
CA PRO A 88 12.35 -8.54 10.55
C PRO A 88 11.10 -9.44 10.63
N ALA A 89 9.93 -8.89 10.93
CA ALA A 89 8.66 -9.63 10.90
C ALA A 89 8.19 -9.97 9.48
N VAL A 90 8.75 -9.32 8.43
CA VAL A 90 8.42 -9.64 7.04
C VAL A 90 9.23 -10.86 6.59
N ARG A 91 8.53 -11.95 6.27
CA ARG A 91 9.15 -13.17 5.73
C ARG A 91 9.73 -12.93 4.34
N GLU A 92 8.92 -12.36 3.46
CA GLU A 92 9.27 -12.12 2.06
C GLU A 92 8.44 -10.99 1.45
N ALA A 93 9.05 -10.23 0.56
CA ALA A 93 8.42 -9.22 -0.28
C ALA A 93 8.78 -9.45 -1.76
N PHE A 94 7.87 -9.16 -2.69
CA PHE A 94 8.08 -9.38 -4.11
C PHE A 94 7.20 -8.49 -4.98
N VAL A 95 7.59 -8.34 -6.24
CA VAL A 95 6.78 -7.68 -7.26
C VAL A 95 6.03 -8.74 -8.07
N ARG A 96 4.75 -8.49 -8.33
CA ARG A 96 3.88 -9.30 -9.18
C ARG A 96 3.33 -8.43 -10.31
N ILE A 97 3.48 -8.91 -11.53
CA ILE A 97 2.77 -8.37 -12.69
C ILE A 97 1.46 -9.14 -12.84
N ALA A 98 0.33 -8.46 -12.81
CA ALA A 98 -0.98 -9.04 -13.09
C ALA A 98 -1.44 -8.62 -14.48
N TRP A 99 -1.71 -9.58 -15.36
CA TRP A 99 -2.09 -9.36 -16.76
C TRP A 99 -3.60 -9.44 -16.96
N TYR A 100 -4.12 -8.57 -17.82
CA TYR A 100 -5.54 -8.36 -18.05
C TYR A 100 -5.90 -8.42 -19.54
N ASP A 101 -7.09 -8.94 -19.82
CA ASP A 101 -7.64 -9.10 -21.18
C ASP A 101 -8.04 -7.77 -21.84
N ARG A 102 -8.24 -6.71 -21.04
CA ARG A 102 -8.75 -5.40 -21.45
C ARG A 102 -8.13 -4.28 -20.64
N SER A 103 -8.07 -3.08 -21.23
CA SER A 103 -7.58 -1.85 -20.59
C SER A 103 -8.69 -1.00 -19.96
N SER A 104 -9.96 -1.31 -20.19
CA SER A 104 -11.11 -0.52 -19.70
C SER A 104 -12.34 -1.39 -19.40
N GLY A 105 -13.35 -0.79 -18.77
CA GLY A 105 -14.59 -1.47 -18.41
C GLY A 105 -14.41 -2.43 -17.23
N ARG A 106 -14.66 -3.72 -17.46
CA ARG A 106 -14.49 -4.81 -16.46
C ARG A 106 -13.32 -5.71 -16.88
N PRO A 107 -12.06 -5.29 -16.65
CA PRO A 107 -10.89 -6.06 -17.06
C PRO A 107 -10.77 -7.33 -16.23
N ARG A 108 -10.61 -8.48 -16.88
CA ARG A 108 -10.40 -9.78 -16.24
C ARG A 108 -8.90 -10.06 -16.14
N GLN A 109 -8.43 -10.27 -14.92
CA GLN A 109 -7.08 -10.79 -14.69
C GLN A 109 -7.05 -12.26 -15.13
N PHE A 110 -6.09 -12.64 -15.98
CA PHE A 110 -6.00 -14.00 -16.51
C PHE A 110 -4.61 -14.63 -16.39
N ALA A 111 -3.58 -13.85 -16.03
CA ALA A 111 -2.24 -14.37 -15.80
C ALA A 111 -1.47 -13.51 -14.78
N LEU A 112 -0.41 -14.09 -14.20
CA LEU A 112 0.48 -13.44 -13.24
C LEU A 112 1.93 -13.76 -13.58
N SER A 113 2.85 -12.82 -13.36
CA SER A 113 4.29 -13.07 -13.40
C SER A 113 4.93 -12.53 -12.12
N ASP A 114 5.59 -13.39 -11.37
CA ASP A 114 6.22 -13.02 -10.09
C ASP A 114 7.73 -12.80 -10.28
N ALA A 115 8.22 -11.68 -9.75
CA ALA A 115 9.64 -11.42 -9.62
C ALA A 115 10.23 -12.21 -8.44
N THR A 116 11.56 -12.20 -8.35
CA THR A 116 12.30 -12.82 -7.25
C THR A 116 11.88 -12.24 -5.89
N LEU A 117 11.82 -13.10 -4.88
CA LEU A 117 11.51 -12.74 -3.50
C LEU A 117 12.69 -12.01 -2.83
N VAL A 118 12.39 -11.05 -1.97
CA VAL A 118 13.32 -10.29 -1.12
C VAL A 118 13.01 -10.59 0.34
N ARG A 119 14.03 -10.87 1.14
CA ARG A 119 13.88 -11.23 2.56
C ARG A 119 14.13 -10.02 3.47
N ALA A 120 13.77 -10.14 4.74
CA ALA A 120 14.08 -9.13 5.75
C ALA A 120 15.57 -8.77 5.78
N GLY A 121 15.86 -7.47 5.92
CA GLY A 121 17.21 -6.91 5.92
C GLY A 121 17.82 -6.73 4.53
N GLU A 122 17.17 -7.21 3.47
CA GLU A 122 17.69 -7.09 2.11
C GLU A 122 17.21 -5.80 1.42
N ARG A 123 18.09 -5.26 0.58
CA ARG A 123 17.76 -4.24 -0.42
C ARG A 123 18.23 -4.71 -1.77
N VAL A 124 17.27 -4.96 -2.67
CA VAL A 124 17.55 -5.52 -3.99
C VAL A 124 16.92 -4.66 -5.07
N THR A 125 17.63 -4.49 -6.18
CA THR A 125 17.09 -3.87 -7.40
C THR A 125 16.96 -4.92 -8.49
N PHE A 126 15.74 -5.07 -9.00
CA PHE A 126 15.41 -5.99 -10.08
C PHE A 126 15.17 -5.22 -11.38
N GLU A 127 15.63 -5.77 -12.50
CA GLU A 127 15.13 -5.44 -13.83
C GLU A 127 14.11 -6.52 -14.24
N ILE A 128 12.85 -6.13 -14.32
CA ILE A 128 11.72 -7.00 -14.62
C ILE A 128 11.32 -6.74 -16.08
N ALA A 129 11.54 -7.72 -16.95
CA ALA A 129 11.04 -7.65 -18.31
C ALA A 129 9.50 -7.73 -18.29
N LEU A 130 8.83 -6.82 -19.00
CA LEU A 130 7.41 -6.93 -19.27
C LEU A 130 7.23 -7.87 -20.46
N ASP A 131 6.96 -9.14 -20.15
CA ASP A 131 6.74 -10.20 -21.11
C ASP A 131 5.27 -10.61 -21.11
N PRO A 132 4.43 -9.90 -21.88
CA PRO A 132 2.99 -10.13 -21.87
C PRO A 132 2.67 -11.52 -22.43
N PRO A 133 1.88 -12.35 -21.71
CA PRO A 133 1.34 -13.56 -22.31
C PRO A 133 0.41 -13.22 -23.48
N PRO A 134 0.22 -14.15 -24.44
CA PRO A 134 -0.72 -13.94 -25.55
C PRO A 134 -2.11 -13.49 -25.06
N GLY A 135 -2.64 -12.43 -25.67
CA GLY A 135 -3.93 -11.84 -25.30
C GLY A 135 -3.89 -10.83 -24.16
N ALA A 136 -2.71 -10.52 -23.58
CA ALA A 136 -2.60 -9.44 -22.61
C ALA A 136 -2.74 -8.07 -23.29
N VAL A 137 -3.68 -7.28 -22.81
CA VAL A 137 -3.95 -5.90 -23.29
C VAL A 137 -3.52 -4.86 -22.27
N ALA A 138 -3.57 -5.21 -20.97
CA ALA A 138 -3.16 -4.33 -19.90
C ALA A 138 -2.50 -5.11 -18.74
N TYR A 139 -1.83 -4.37 -17.86
CA TYR A 139 -1.18 -4.94 -16.69
C TYR A 139 -1.26 -4.02 -15.46
N ARG A 140 -1.08 -4.62 -14.28
CA ARG A 140 -0.81 -3.90 -13.02
C ARG A 140 0.45 -4.43 -12.39
N VAL A 141 1.24 -3.54 -11.82
CA VAL A 141 2.39 -3.90 -10.99
C VAL A 141 1.92 -3.90 -9.54
N ARG A 142 2.09 -5.02 -8.84
CA ARG A 142 1.77 -5.16 -7.42
C ARG A 142 3.04 -5.38 -6.63
N VAL A 143 3.17 -4.73 -5.48
CA VAL A 143 4.16 -5.12 -4.47
C VAL A 143 3.42 -5.85 -3.38
N LEU A 144 3.85 -7.06 -3.10
CA LEU A 144 3.24 -7.95 -2.13
C LEU A 144 4.28 -8.39 -1.11
N ALA A 145 3.86 -8.50 0.14
CA ALA A 145 4.70 -8.99 1.23
C ALA A 145 3.89 -9.90 2.16
N ARG A 146 4.60 -10.80 2.85
CA ARG A 146 4.05 -11.75 3.82
C ARG A 146 4.82 -11.66 5.12
N LEU A 147 4.11 -11.79 6.24
CA LEU A 147 4.72 -11.87 7.56
C LEU A 147 5.22 -13.28 7.89
N LEU A 148 6.18 -13.34 8.81
CA LEU A 148 6.49 -14.54 9.58
C LEU A 148 5.42 -14.78 10.64
N PRO A 149 4.93 -16.01 10.85
CA PRO A 149 4.16 -16.34 12.05
C PRO A 149 5.02 -16.17 13.32
N PRO A 150 4.45 -15.76 14.47
CA PRO A 150 3.05 -15.40 14.70
C PRO A 150 2.75 -13.91 14.50
N ALA A 151 3.58 -13.15 13.77
CA ALA A 151 3.43 -11.71 13.67
C ALA A 151 2.07 -11.32 13.04
N GLU A 152 1.36 -10.42 13.71
CA GLU A 152 0.02 -9.96 13.30
C GLU A 152 0.07 -8.70 12.42
N LEU A 153 1.10 -7.88 12.61
CA LEU A 153 1.29 -6.62 11.91
C LEU A 153 2.78 -6.25 11.89
N SER A 154 3.26 -5.72 10.76
CA SER A 154 4.57 -5.07 10.66
C SER A 154 4.48 -3.56 10.90
N ALA A 155 5.64 -2.92 11.08
CA ALA A 155 5.78 -1.47 11.00
C ALA A 155 5.21 -0.89 9.69
N GLY A 156 4.76 0.37 9.72
CA GLY A 156 4.14 1.05 8.58
C GLY A 156 5.07 1.26 7.37
N ASP A 157 6.39 1.24 7.58
CA ASP A 157 7.41 1.33 6.53
C ASP A 157 8.21 0.02 6.36
N ALA A 158 7.64 -1.11 6.78
CA ALA A 158 8.28 -2.42 6.75
C ALA A 158 8.84 -2.81 5.39
N VAL A 159 8.16 -2.43 4.31
CA VAL A 159 8.68 -2.55 2.94
C VAL A 159 8.68 -1.19 2.26
N ARG A 160 9.82 -0.81 1.71
CA ARG A 160 9.98 0.39 0.88
C ARG A 160 10.26 -0.03 -0.56
N VAL A 161 9.47 0.49 -1.50
CA VAL A 161 9.65 0.21 -2.93
C VAL A 161 9.79 1.47 -3.76
N ARG A 162 10.74 1.46 -4.69
CA ARG A 162 10.86 2.45 -5.77
C ARG A 162 10.70 1.75 -7.11
N LEU A 163 9.82 2.25 -7.96
CA LEU A 163 9.67 1.79 -9.33
C LEU A 163 10.16 2.86 -10.31
N SER A 164 10.88 2.45 -11.35
CA SER A 164 11.20 3.32 -12.48
C SER A 164 10.02 3.45 -13.44
N ALA A 165 10.10 4.45 -14.32
CA ALA A 165 9.36 4.40 -15.58
C ALA A 165 9.81 3.18 -16.42
N PRO A 166 8.96 2.67 -17.33
CA PRO A 166 9.37 1.67 -18.31
C PRO A 166 10.55 2.16 -19.16
N PHE A 167 11.48 1.28 -19.48
CA PHE A 167 12.64 1.58 -20.32
C PHE A 167 12.95 0.42 -21.27
N SER A 168 13.51 0.75 -22.44
CA SER A 168 13.86 -0.23 -23.46
C SER A 168 15.17 -0.93 -23.10
N ARG A 169 15.08 -2.14 -22.55
CA ARG A 169 16.20 -3.06 -22.33
C ARG A 169 15.66 -4.48 -22.09
N PRO A 170 16.34 -5.54 -22.53
CA PRO A 170 16.03 -6.89 -22.07
C PRO A 170 16.35 -7.02 -20.57
N GLY A 171 15.32 -7.17 -19.75
CA GLY A 171 15.43 -7.49 -18.32
C GLY A 171 15.45 -9.00 -18.08
N ARG A 172 15.43 -9.42 -16.81
CA ARG A 172 15.15 -10.84 -16.50
C ARG A 172 13.64 -11.07 -16.60
N TYR A 173 13.27 -12.17 -17.24
CA TYR A 173 11.88 -12.56 -17.47
C TYR A 173 11.33 -13.24 -16.21
N PRO A 174 10.32 -12.65 -15.53
CA PRO A 174 9.60 -13.36 -14.47
C PRO A 174 8.83 -14.54 -15.08
N MET A 175 8.72 -15.65 -14.36
CA MET A 175 7.95 -16.80 -14.83
C MET A 175 6.46 -16.46 -14.84
N THR A 176 5.82 -16.54 -16.01
CA THR A 176 4.40 -16.25 -16.19
C THR A 176 3.55 -17.50 -15.94
N ARG A 177 2.51 -17.37 -15.11
CA ARG A 177 1.53 -18.39 -14.77
C ARG A 177 0.14 -17.95 -15.23
N LEU A 178 -0.51 -18.76 -16.06
CA LEU A 178 -1.91 -18.58 -16.43
C LEU A 178 -2.83 -18.94 -15.26
N LEU A 179 -3.97 -18.26 -15.19
CA LEU A 179 -5.02 -18.51 -14.20
C LEU A 179 -6.18 -19.25 -14.88
N PRO A 180 -6.91 -20.12 -14.16
CA PRO A 180 -8.13 -20.77 -14.66
C PRO A 180 -9.25 -19.77 -14.96
#